data_AF-A0A4R8TP34-F1
#
_entry.id   AF-A0A4R8TP34-F1
#
_cell.length_a   1.000
_cell.length_b   1.000
_cell.length_c   1.000
_cell.angle_alpha   90.00
_cell.angle_beta   90.00
_cell.angle_gamma   90.00
#
_symmetry.space_group_name_H-M   'P 1'
#
loop_
_entity.id
_entity.type
_entity.pdbx_description
1 polymer ?
#
loop_
_entity_poly.entity_id
_entity_poly.type
_entity_poly.pdbx_seq_one_letter_code
_entity_poly.pdbx_strand_id
1 'polypeptide(L)'
;MAPTLAALAGALLAVPWTAAAQDIPILGPRVGLDLQTGQVPMRRDINDLYDESGPQWDLYIGALTAMQDANETDVTSYFQIAGIHGQPYVAWAGGGPQSGAEAGYCPHNQMLFGTWHRGYLSLYEQILVGHARDIAAAYPGDDERIYVDMAEILRLPYWDWAMDSNVPPVTALPTVFVHKPVNGTVQRTSVRNPLYRYTYPESAQEGEFGNFDGKDHTKRCVDAGQSYPESANSVLAGFNLKEKVYNVFIKATSFDEMVSAQLAGPNFEGPHGEVHVGAACGQDLVYLSTSAFEPLFWLHHANVDRLIAYWQALHYENATMHFSYPSDELFATPRGTISTPESPMWPFIGHNDQPLTSESVTHIGDWGYTYAPIQAWMESPGETKMAVSRAVNRLYGPKEQLEALKNLKRRRRAATSTPRTEYFAKIEVERAELELPCQVQLFLNDHLAGSFTLLDMPRRGKSYGEIPLKKVLEAAGKRGSTRQAVADCIESGLEVVIKKLDGKTIKIDDVPSLKVEVEDVDIIPPLSLNELPKLGKSRTRPATTRAKQVAH
;
A
#
# COMPACT_ATOMS: atom_id res chain seq x y z
N MET A 1 -3.79 71.68 28.38
CA MET A 1 -4.67 70.56 27.99
C MET A 1 -4.32 70.20 26.55
N ALA A 2 -3.48 69.19 26.38
CA ALA A 2 -3.07 68.66 25.08
C ALA A 2 -3.80 67.32 24.86
N PRO A 3 -4.42 67.06 23.71
CA PRO A 3 -5.08 65.78 23.46
C PRO A 3 -4.06 64.75 22.97
N THR A 4 -4.18 63.57 23.55
CA THR A 4 -3.42 62.35 23.28
C THR A 4 -3.69 61.80 21.88
N LEU A 5 -2.63 61.57 21.11
CA LEU A 5 -2.64 60.76 19.88
C LEU A 5 -2.63 59.27 20.25
N ALA A 6 -3.74 58.59 20.01
CA ALA A 6 -3.82 57.13 20.07
C ALA A 6 -3.31 56.54 18.75
N ALA A 7 -2.28 55.70 18.82
CA ALA A 7 -1.77 54.95 17.68
C ALA A 7 -2.71 53.78 17.36
N LEU A 8 -3.32 53.81 16.18
CA LEU A 8 -4.02 52.67 15.57
C LEU A 8 -2.97 51.75 14.95
N ALA A 9 -2.68 50.63 15.62
CA ALA A 9 -1.98 49.51 15.01
C ALA A 9 -2.93 48.87 13.98
N GLY A 10 -2.58 48.98 12.70
CA GLY A 10 -3.28 48.28 11.63
C GLY A 10 -3.02 46.78 11.75
N ALA A 11 -4.08 46.01 11.99
CA ALA A 11 -4.05 44.57 11.81
C ALA A 11 -3.87 44.28 10.31
N LEU A 12 -2.73 43.73 9.93
CA LEU A 12 -2.56 43.04 8.65
C LEU A 12 -3.45 41.80 8.70
N LEU A 13 -4.65 41.92 8.15
CA LEU A 13 -5.51 40.78 7.86
C LEU A 13 -4.80 39.96 6.78
N ALA A 14 -4.29 38.79 7.16
CA ALA A 14 -3.96 37.74 6.22
C ALA A 14 -5.22 37.43 5.43
N VAL A 15 -5.22 37.75 4.14
CA VAL A 15 -6.31 37.36 3.23
C VAL A 15 -6.18 35.84 3.09
N PRO A 16 -7.18 35.03 3.50
CA PRO A 16 -7.15 33.62 3.19
C PRO A 16 -7.17 33.50 1.67
N TRP A 17 -6.15 32.86 1.11
CA TRP A 17 -6.18 32.44 -0.29
C TRP A 17 -7.30 31.42 -0.43
N THR A 18 -8.50 31.88 -0.76
CA THR A 18 -9.50 31.04 -1.38
C THR A 18 -9.15 30.97 -2.85
N ALA A 19 -8.27 30.04 -3.22
CA ALA A 19 -8.29 29.55 -4.59
C ALA A 19 -9.73 29.14 -4.87
N ALA A 20 -10.35 29.71 -5.91
CA ALA A 20 -11.66 29.23 -6.35
C ALA A 20 -11.48 27.72 -6.62
N ALA A 21 -12.14 26.89 -5.82
CA ALA A 21 -11.99 25.44 -5.89
C ALA A 21 -12.33 25.03 -7.33
N GLN A 22 -11.33 24.58 -8.07
CA GLN A 22 -11.57 23.98 -9.38
C GLN A 22 -12.20 22.62 -9.10
N ASP A 23 -13.45 22.43 -9.51
CA ASP A 23 -14.14 21.16 -9.36
C ASP A 23 -13.45 20.12 -10.26
N ILE A 24 -12.68 19.23 -9.63
CA ILE A 24 -12.00 18.11 -10.31
C ILE A 24 -12.78 16.85 -10.00
N PRO A 25 -13.80 16.48 -10.82
CA PRO A 25 -14.52 15.25 -10.62
C PRO A 25 -13.56 14.07 -10.80
N ILE A 26 -13.53 13.18 -9.81
CA ILE A 26 -12.70 11.99 -9.83
C ILE A 26 -13.50 10.89 -10.50
N LEU A 27 -13.08 10.59 -11.72
CA LEU A 27 -13.72 9.61 -12.57
C LEU A 27 -12.76 8.46 -12.89
N GLY A 28 -11.47 8.59 -12.57
CA GLY A 28 -10.44 7.71 -13.11
C GLY A 28 -10.21 7.95 -14.62
N PRO A 29 -9.24 7.28 -15.25
CA PRO A 29 -8.94 7.47 -16.67
C PRO A 29 -10.09 6.97 -17.57
N ARG A 30 -10.76 7.88 -18.28
CA ARG A 30 -11.89 7.57 -19.19
C ARG A 30 -11.48 7.38 -20.65
N VAL A 31 -10.24 6.95 -20.89
CA VAL A 31 -9.64 6.76 -22.22
C VAL A 31 -9.16 5.33 -22.41
N GLY A 32 -9.02 4.87 -23.67
CA GLY A 32 -8.60 3.50 -23.98
C GLY A 32 -9.60 2.42 -23.55
N LEU A 33 -10.87 2.80 -23.33
CA LEU A 33 -11.95 1.90 -22.94
C LEU A 33 -12.66 1.38 -24.20
N ASP A 34 -12.91 0.08 -24.27
CA ASP A 34 -13.83 -0.47 -25.26
C ASP A 34 -15.25 -0.45 -24.70
N LEU A 35 -16.06 0.51 -25.15
CA LEU A 35 -17.44 0.66 -24.69
C LEU A 35 -18.39 -0.44 -25.18
N GLN A 36 -17.98 -1.24 -26.17
CA GLN A 36 -18.80 -2.36 -26.67
C GLN A 36 -18.58 -3.60 -25.82
N THR A 37 -17.33 -3.90 -25.49
CA THR A 37 -16.99 -5.10 -24.70
C THR A 37 -16.95 -4.83 -23.20
N GLY A 38 -16.65 -3.59 -22.78
CA GLY A 38 -16.31 -3.26 -21.40
C GLY A 38 -14.83 -3.49 -21.07
N GLN A 39 -13.99 -3.77 -22.07
CA GLN A 39 -12.55 -3.94 -21.87
C GLN A 39 -11.91 -2.64 -21.40
N VAL A 40 -11.06 -2.75 -20.38
CA VAL A 40 -10.30 -1.63 -19.81
C VAL A 40 -8.79 -1.92 -19.77
N PRO A 41 -7.92 -0.90 -19.88
CA PRO A 41 -6.48 -1.07 -19.81
C PRO A 41 -5.97 -1.63 -18.48
N MET A 42 -4.81 -2.28 -18.52
CA MET A 42 -4.21 -2.92 -17.36
C MET A 42 -3.19 -2.02 -16.69
N ARG A 43 -3.21 -1.93 -15.36
CA ARG A 43 -2.03 -1.53 -14.58
C ARG A 43 -0.99 -2.63 -14.68
N ARG A 44 0.26 -2.25 -14.97
CA ARG A 44 1.37 -3.18 -15.27
C ARG A 44 2.43 -3.15 -14.17
N ASP A 45 3.25 -4.19 -14.07
CA ASP A 45 4.42 -4.15 -13.17
C ASP A 45 5.40 -3.08 -13.65
N ILE A 46 5.93 -2.28 -12.73
CA ILE A 46 6.90 -1.21 -13.04
C ILE A 46 8.18 -1.76 -13.65
N ASN A 47 8.62 -2.95 -13.25
CA ASN A 47 9.84 -3.56 -13.79
C ASN A 47 9.61 -4.01 -15.23
N ASP A 48 8.45 -4.59 -15.55
CA ASP A 48 8.09 -4.94 -16.92
C ASP A 48 8.01 -3.68 -17.80
N LEU A 49 7.37 -2.61 -17.31
CA LEU A 49 7.25 -1.35 -18.03
C LEU A 49 8.63 -0.71 -18.29
N TYR A 50 9.54 -0.78 -17.32
CA TYR A 50 10.90 -0.27 -17.44
C TYR A 50 11.75 -1.10 -18.41
N ASP A 51 11.71 -2.43 -18.29
CA ASP A 51 12.52 -3.35 -19.10
C ASP A 51 12.09 -3.32 -20.58
N GLU A 52 10.79 -3.19 -20.85
CA GLU A 52 10.27 -3.08 -22.21
C GLU A 52 10.58 -1.74 -22.88
N SER A 53 10.75 -0.67 -22.08
CA SER A 53 10.96 0.70 -22.57
C SER A 53 9.83 1.12 -23.54
N GLY A 54 10.06 2.12 -24.40
CA GLY A 54 9.17 2.50 -25.47
C GLY A 54 8.07 3.47 -25.04
N PRO A 55 7.05 3.69 -25.88
CA PRO A 55 6.17 4.85 -25.74
C PRO A 55 5.45 4.94 -24.39
N GLN A 56 4.97 3.82 -23.83
CA GLN A 56 4.32 3.86 -22.51
C GLN A 56 5.29 4.24 -21.38
N TRP A 57 6.52 3.73 -21.42
CA TRP A 57 7.58 4.11 -20.48
C TRP A 57 7.93 5.60 -20.62
N ASP A 58 8.14 6.04 -21.86
CA ASP A 58 8.49 7.42 -22.20
C ASP A 58 7.41 8.41 -21.70
N LEU A 59 6.14 8.06 -21.91
CA LEU A 59 4.98 8.83 -21.44
C LEU A 59 4.82 8.79 -19.93
N TYR A 60 5.04 7.65 -19.28
CA TYR A 60 4.96 7.55 -17.82
C TYR A 60 5.99 8.47 -17.14
N ILE A 61 7.24 8.42 -17.59
CA ILE A 61 8.31 9.28 -17.08
C ILE A 61 8.04 10.75 -17.40
N GLY A 62 7.59 11.06 -18.61
CA GLY A 62 7.23 12.43 -18.99
C GLY A 62 6.10 13.00 -18.14
N ALA A 63 5.01 12.25 -17.99
CA ALA A 63 3.82 12.68 -17.24
C ALA A 63 4.11 12.85 -15.75
N LEU A 64 4.83 11.90 -15.14
CA LEU A 64 5.21 12.01 -13.73
C LEU A 64 6.16 13.20 -13.50
N THR A 65 7.10 13.45 -14.43
CA THR A 65 7.96 14.63 -14.38
C THR A 65 7.12 15.91 -14.44
N ALA A 66 6.14 15.98 -15.36
CA ALA A 66 5.24 17.14 -15.49
C ALA A 66 4.42 17.38 -14.21
N MET A 67 3.89 16.35 -13.57
CA MET A 67 3.20 16.48 -12.28
C MET A 67 4.12 17.02 -11.19
N GLN A 68 5.36 16.53 -11.11
CA GLN A 68 6.33 16.96 -10.10
C GLN A 68 6.86 18.37 -10.33
N ASP A 69 6.96 18.81 -11.59
CA ASP A 69 7.44 20.13 -11.97
C ASP A 69 6.31 21.20 -11.98
N ALA A 70 5.05 20.79 -11.82
CA ALA A 70 3.91 21.70 -11.70
C ALA A 70 4.02 22.57 -10.44
N ASN A 71 3.52 23.82 -10.53
CA ASN A 71 3.54 24.76 -9.41
C ASN A 71 2.75 24.21 -8.23
N GLU A 72 3.30 24.30 -7.03
CA GLU A 72 2.72 23.77 -5.79
C GLU A 72 1.40 24.40 -5.37
N THR A 73 0.99 25.52 -5.98
CA THR A 73 -0.33 26.14 -5.82
C THR A 73 -1.37 25.59 -6.79
N ASP A 74 -0.98 24.81 -7.81
CA ASP A 74 -1.89 24.08 -8.69
C ASP A 74 -2.44 22.87 -7.93
N VAL A 75 -3.76 22.82 -7.76
CA VAL A 75 -4.49 21.74 -7.08
C VAL A 75 -4.24 20.36 -7.68
N THR A 76 -3.82 20.27 -8.94
CA THR A 76 -3.46 19.03 -9.63
C THR A 76 -1.96 18.70 -9.63
N SER A 77 -1.12 19.57 -9.03
CA SER A 77 0.31 19.30 -8.89
C SER A 77 0.58 18.06 -8.04
N TYR A 78 1.74 17.44 -8.25
CA TYR A 78 2.18 16.34 -7.40
C TYR A 78 2.21 16.73 -5.92
N PHE A 79 2.59 17.99 -5.60
CA PHE A 79 2.59 18.49 -4.23
C PHE A 79 1.20 18.46 -3.60
N GLN A 80 0.21 19.05 -4.28
CA GLN A 80 -1.16 19.14 -3.77
C GLN A 80 -1.82 17.77 -3.67
N ILE A 81 -1.62 16.91 -4.67
CA ILE A 81 -2.17 15.55 -4.67
C ILE A 81 -1.53 14.74 -3.54
N ALA A 82 -0.19 14.72 -3.42
CA ALA A 82 0.52 14.01 -2.36
C ALA A 82 0.11 14.51 -0.95
N GLY A 83 -0.12 15.82 -0.81
CA GLY A 83 -0.55 16.45 0.43
C GLY A 83 -1.90 15.97 0.96
N ILE A 84 -2.78 15.41 0.11
CA ILE A 84 -4.07 14.84 0.55
C ILE A 84 -3.87 13.76 1.61
N HIS A 85 -2.82 12.94 1.47
CA HIS A 85 -2.56 11.83 2.38
C HIS A 85 -2.23 12.28 3.81
N GLY A 86 -1.49 13.38 3.93
CA GLY A 86 -0.79 13.79 5.14
C GLY A 86 -0.63 15.30 5.23
N GLN A 87 0.62 15.75 5.40
CA GLN A 87 0.94 17.18 5.42
C GLN A 87 1.16 17.72 4.01
N PRO A 88 1.00 19.05 3.80
CA PRO A 88 0.44 20.00 4.77
C PRO A 88 -1.03 19.71 5.06
N TYR A 89 -1.46 19.90 6.32
CA TYR A 89 -2.85 19.66 6.74
C TYR A 89 -3.76 20.79 6.26
N VAL A 90 -3.99 20.85 4.96
CA VAL A 90 -4.81 21.85 4.28
C VAL A 90 -5.94 21.18 3.51
N ALA A 91 -7.03 21.91 3.29
CA ALA A 91 -8.13 21.39 2.52
C ALA A 91 -7.74 21.29 1.03
N TRP A 92 -8.00 20.14 0.42
CA TRP A 92 -7.88 19.95 -1.02
C TRP A 92 -9.21 20.23 -1.74
N ALA A 93 -9.17 20.52 -3.04
CA ALA A 93 -10.35 20.88 -3.84
C ALA A 93 -11.45 19.79 -3.79
N GLY A 94 -12.70 20.15 -3.46
CA GLY A 94 -13.78 19.18 -3.18
C GLY A 94 -13.91 18.74 -1.72
N GLY A 95 -13.05 19.25 -0.83
CA GLY A 95 -12.91 18.83 0.56
C GLY A 95 -14.20 18.83 1.42
N GLY A 96 -14.22 17.90 2.38
CA GLY A 96 -15.28 17.76 3.39
C GLY A 96 -15.12 18.69 4.61
N PRO A 97 -15.93 18.50 5.67
CA PRO A 97 -15.92 19.38 6.84
C PRO A 97 -14.57 19.28 7.57
N GLN A 98 -13.87 20.41 7.73
CA GLN A 98 -12.62 20.45 8.49
C GLN A 98 -12.86 20.05 9.96
N SER A 99 -12.21 18.99 10.41
CA SER A 99 -12.32 18.51 11.80
C SER A 99 -11.44 19.31 12.77
N GLY A 100 -10.45 20.04 12.25
CA GLY A 100 -9.40 20.70 13.05
C GLY A 100 -8.27 19.76 13.48
N ALA A 101 -8.21 18.55 12.92
CA ALA A 101 -7.18 17.56 13.22
C ALA A 101 -5.80 17.96 12.70
N GLU A 102 -4.74 17.64 13.45
CA GLU A 102 -3.37 17.56 12.95
C GLU A 102 -3.11 16.21 12.27
N ALA A 103 -3.96 15.86 11.31
CA ALA A 103 -3.92 14.62 10.54
C ALA A 103 -4.37 14.86 9.09
N GLY A 104 -3.90 14.02 8.15
CA GLY A 104 -4.33 14.05 6.76
C GLY A 104 -5.70 13.40 6.53
N TYR A 105 -6.10 13.29 5.27
CA TYR A 105 -7.38 12.65 4.91
C TYR A 105 -7.35 11.12 5.01
N CYS A 106 -6.15 10.53 5.00
CA CYS A 106 -5.97 9.11 4.82
C CYS A 106 -6.39 8.27 6.05
N PRO A 107 -7.34 7.32 5.92
CA PRO A 107 -7.63 6.33 6.96
C PRO A 107 -6.53 5.27 7.02
N HIS A 108 -6.04 5.00 8.23
CA HIS A 108 -5.16 3.88 8.57
C HIS A 108 -5.68 3.18 9.82
N ASN A 109 -5.43 1.88 9.93
CA ASN A 109 -5.98 0.99 10.94
C ASN A 109 -7.51 1.12 11.03
N GLN A 110 -8.16 1.19 9.87
CA GLN A 110 -9.59 1.43 9.67
C GLN A 110 -10.08 0.75 8.38
N MET A 111 -11.32 0.26 8.33
CA MET A 111 -11.84 -0.52 7.19
C MET A 111 -11.99 0.28 5.89
N LEU A 112 -12.01 1.62 5.93
CA LEU A 112 -11.93 2.47 4.75
C LEU A 112 -10.54 2.51 4.08
N PHE A 113 -9.50 1.96 4.71
CA PHE A 113 -8.11 1.99 4.21
C PHE A 113 -8.01 1.66 2.72
N GLY A 114 -8.50 0.48 2.31
CA GLY A 114 -8.32 -0.01 0.95
C GLY A 114 -9.08 0.79 -0.11
N THR A 115 -10.34 1.11 0.17
CA THR A 115 -11.21 1.83 -0.79
C THR A 115 -10.85 3.32 -0.89
N TRP A 116 -10.45 3.94 0.21
CA TRP A 116 -9.96 5.31 0.19
C TRP A 116 -8.70 5.43 -0.68
N HIS A 117 -7.72 4.54 -0.48
CA HIS A 117 -6.51 4.53 -1.32
C HIS A 117 -6.84 4.20 -2.79
N ARG A 118 -7.82 3.34 -3.05
CA ARG A 118 -8.30 3.10 -4.43
C ARG A 118 -8.83 4.38 -5.08
N GLY A 119 -9.66 5.16 -4.38
CA GLY A 119 -10.11 6.47 -4.86
C GLY A 119 -8.96 7.44 -5.09
N TYR A 120 -7.99 7.45 -4.17
CA TYR A 120 -6.78 8.27 -4.26
C TYR A 120 -5.92 7.94 -5.49
N LEU A 121 -5.71 6.66 -5.76
CA LEU A 121 -5.00 6.19 -6.95
C LEU A 121 -5.75 6.57 -8.23
N SER A 122 -7.08 6.53 -8.25
CA SER A 122 -7.87 6.97 -9.40
C SER A 122 -7.69 8.47 -9.70
N LEU A 123 -7.62 9.33 -8.66
CA LEU A 123 -7.28 10.75 -8.83
C LEU A 123 -5.86 10.92 -9.37
N TYR A 124 -4.87 10.24 -8.79
CA TYR A 124 -3.49 10.34 -9.25
C TYR A 124 -3.35 9.90 -10.72
N GLU A 125 -3.95 8.75 -11.05
CA GLU A 125 -3.86 8.14 -12.37
C GLU A 125 -4.59 8.97 -13.44
N GLN A 126 -5.74 9.59 -13.14
CA GLN A 126 -6.42 10.43 -14.14
C GLN A 126 -5.60 11.67 -14.52
N ILE A 127 -4.91 12.28 -13.56
CA ILE A 127 -4.05 13.46 -13.80
C ILE A 127 -2.79 13.04 -14.56
N LEU A 128 -2.16 11.94 -14.14
CA LEU A 128 -1.02 11.34 -14.84
C LEU A 128 -1.34 11.04 -16.32
N VAL A 129 -2.47 10.39 -16.58
CA VAL A 129 -2.90 10.07 -17.96
C VAL A 129 -3.25 11.33 -18.75
N GLY A 130 -3.81 12.36 -18.10
CA GLY A 130 -4.02 13.68 -18.70
C GLY A 130 -2.72 14.26 -19.25
N HIS A 131 -1.69 14.37 -18.41
CA HIS A 131 -0.37 14.84 -18.85
C HIS A 131 0.25 13.94 -19.92
N ALA A 132 0.09 12.63 -19.83
CA ALA A 132 0.59 11.72 -20.85
C ALA A 132 -0.04 12.00 -22.24
N ARG A 133 -1.34 12.30 -22.29
CA ARG A 133 -2.02 12.64 -23.55
C ARG A 133 -1.54 13.97 -24.13
N ASP A 134 -1.34 14.97 -23.29
CA ASP A 134 -0.80 16.27 -23.72
C ASP A 134 0.62 16.13 -24.29
N ILE A 135 1.46 15.31 -23.63
CA ILE A 135 2.82 15.01 -24.07
C ILE A 135 2.79 14.21 -25.38
N ALA A 136 1.90 13.22 -25.50
CA ALA A 136 1.77 12.39 -26.70
C ALA A 136 1.41 13.21 -27.94
N ALA A 137 0.51 14.20 -27.79
CA ALA A 137 0.10 15.09 -28.88
C ALA A 137 1.23 15.99 -29.42
N ALA A 138 2.36 16.10 -28.69
CA ALA A 138 3.52 16.86 -29.13
C ALA A 138 4.53 16.03 -29.96
N TYR A 139 4.30 14.73 -30.14
CA TYR A 139 5.17 13.89 -30.97
C TYR A 139 4.96 14.19 -32.46
N PRO A 140 6.04 14.22 -33.27
CA PRO A 140 5.92 14.57 -34.69
C PRO A 140 5.61 13.35 -35.58
N GLY A 141 4.88 13.58 -36.67
CA GLY A 141 4.75 12.61 -37.76
C GLY A 141 4.08 11.29 -37.34
N ASP A 142 4.62 10.16 -37.80
CA ASP A 142 4.05 8.84 -37.52
C ASP A 142 4.13 8.47 -36.03
N ASP A 143 5.04 9.08 -35.25
CA ASP A 143 5.15 8.86 -33.81
C ASP A 143 3.95 9.43 -33.04
N GLU A 144 3.33 10.52 -33.52
CA GLU A 144 2.17 11.15 -32.84
C GLU A 144 1.08 10.13 -32.54
N ARG A 145 0.67 9.38 -33.57
CA ARG A 145 -0.39 8.38 -33.44
C ARG A 145 0.00 7.25 -32.48
N ILE A 146 1.23 6.76 -32.57
CA ILE A 146 1.72 5.67 -31.70
C ILE A 146 1.68 6.13 -30.24
N TYR A 147 2.16 7.33 -29.94
CA TYR A 147 2.18 7.85 -28.59
C TYR A 147 0.78 8.19 -28.07
N VAL A 148 -0.12 8.71 -28.91
CA VAL A 148 -1.52 8.94 -28.53
C VAL A 148 -2.20 7.62 -28.18
N ASP A 149 -2.09 6.60 -29.03
CA ASP A 149 -2.67 5.26 -28.77
C ASP A 149 -2.12 4.69 -27.45
N MET A 150 -0.82 4.85 -27.19
CA MET A 150 -0.17 4.36 -25.97
C MET A 150 -0.51 5.17 -24.71
N ALA A 151 -0.78 6.47 -24.84
CA ALA A 151 -1.26 7.32 -23.75
C ALA A 151 -2.68 6.93 -23.31
N GLU A 152 -3.55 6.54 -24.26
CA GLU A 152 -4.92 6.12 -23.95
C GLU A 152 -4.98 4.83 -23.11
N ILE A 153 -4.03 3.92 -23.33
CA ILE A 153 -3.93 2.66 -22.58
C ILE A 153 -2.91 2.71 -21.42
N LEU A 154 -2.29 3.86 -21.16
CA LEU A 154 -1.38 4.04 -20.03
C LEU A 154 -2.16 4.01 -18.71
N ARG A 155 -1.64 3.29 -17.72
CA ARG A 155 -2.17 3.19 -16.36
C ARG A 155 -1.02 3.20 -15.35
N LEU A 156 -1.31 3.55 -14.11
CA LEU A 156 -0.34 3.62 -13.01
C LEU A 156 0.30 2.24 -12.79
N PRO A 157 1.63 2.10 -12.93
CA PRO A 157 2.29 0.83 -12.67
C PRO A 157 2.29 0.46 -11.18
N TYR A 158 2.37 -0.84 -10.89
CA TYR A 158 2.49 -1.39 -9.54
C TYR A 158 3.87 -2.00 -9.29
N TRP A 159 4.29 -2.10 -8.03
CA TRP A 159 5.49 -2.83 -7.61
C TRP A 159 5.10 -4.08 -6.81
N ASP A 160 5.29 -5.28 -7.38
CA ASP A 160 4.93 -6.56 -6.73
C ASP A 160 5.95 -7.02 -5.67
N TRP A 161 6.05 -6.25 -4.58
CA TRP A 161 6.93 -6.52 -3.44
C TRP A 161 6.70 -7.87 -2.74
N ALA A 162 5.55 -8.51 -2.97
CA ALA A 162 5.24 -9.83 -2.45
C ALA A 162 5.86 -10.95 -3.31
N MET A 163 6.01 -10.72 -4.62
CA MET A 163 6.65 -11.66 -5.54
C MET A 163 8.17 -11.53 -5.45
N ASP A 164 8.68 -10.31 -5.57
CA ASP A 164 10.07 -9.93 -5.37
C ASP A 164 10.14 -8.74 -4.42
N SER A 165 10.70 -8.96 -3.23
CA SER A 165 10.78 -7.93 -2.19
C SER A 165 11.82 -6.84 -2.47
N ASN A 166 12.62 -6.95 -3.53
CA ASN A 166 13.54 -5.88 -3.90
C ASN A 166 12.75 -4.65 -4.38
N VAL A 167 13.22 -3.45 -4.03
CA VAL A 167 12.72 -2.20 -4.62
C VAL A 167 12.98 -2.21 -6.15
N PRO A 168 12.12 -1.59 -6.97
CA PRO A 168 12.31 -1.57 -8.42
C PRO A 168 13.68 -0.98 -8.77
N PRO A 169 14.55 -1.65 -9.55
CA PRO A 169 15.91 -1.17 -9.80
C PRO A 169 15.96 0.24 -10.37
N VAL A 170 14.94 0.63 -11.14
CA VAL A 170 14.85 1.97 -11.74
C VAL A 170 14.79 3.08 -10.70
N THR A 171 14.27 2.84 -9.49
CA THR A 171 14.16 3.88 -8.46
C THR A 171 15.50 4.26 -7.83
N ALA A 172 16.56 3.47 -8.07
CA ALA A 172 17.93 3.77 -7.63
C ALA A 172 18.72 4.65 -8.63
N LEU A 173 18.19 4.86 -9.83
CA LEU A 173 18.89 5.59 -10.90
C LEU A 173 18.51 7.07 -10.87
N PRO A 174 19.47 8.02 -10.80
CA PRO A 174 19.15 9.46 -10.82
C PRO A 174 18.62 9.94 -12.18
N THR A 175 18.95 9.22 -13.24
CA THR A 175 18.53 9.50 -14.62
C THR A 175 18.09 8.24 -15.33
N VAL A 176 17.15 8.36 -16.25
CA VAL A 176 16.68 7.30 -17.15
C VAL A 176 16.70 7.79 -18.60
N PHE A 177 16.68 6.85 -19.55
CA PHE A 177 16.52 7.20 -20.96
C PHE A 177 15.05 7.13 -21.36
N VAL A 178 14.63 8.13 -22.14
CA VAL A 178 13.33 8.15 -22.83
C VAL A 178 13.50 8.59 -24.28
N HIS A 179 12.61 8.20 -25.17
CA HIS A 179 12.51 8.84 -26.48
C HIS A 179 11.53 10.01 -26.35
N LYS A 180 11.92 11.20 -26.82
CA LYS A 180 11.04 12.37 -26.78
C LYS A 180 11.31 13.34 -27.93
N PRO A 181 10.36 14.23 -28.28
CA PRO A 181 10.57 15.25 -29.29
C PRO A 181 11.63 16.26 -28.84
N VAL A 182 12.68 16.43 -29.65
CA VAL A 182 13.73 17.43 -29.51
C VAL A 182 13.91 18.09 -30.88
N ASN A 183 13.63 19.40 -30.96
CA ASN A 183 13.70 20.17 -32.20
C ASN A 183 12.95 19.52 -33.39
N GLY A 184 11.75 19.00 -33.14
CA GLY A 184 10.90 18.38 -34.16
C GLY A 184 11.29 16.96 -34.58
N THR A 185 12.22 16.32 -33.88
CA THR A 185 12.63 14.92 -34.12
C THR A 185 12.60 14.12 -32.83
N VAL A 186 12.17 12.86 -32.89
CA VAL A 186 12.21 11.99 -31.70
C VAL A 186 13.65 11.54 -31.44
N GLN A 187 14.15 11.80 -30.24
CA GLN A 187 15.52 11.49 -29.85
C GLN A 187 15.56 10.76 -28.51
N ARG A 188 16.41 9.73 -28.41
CA ARG A 188 16.73 9.07 -27.16
C ARG A 188 17.52 10.02 -26.27
N THR A 189 16.91 10.44 -25.17
CA THR A 189 17.40 11.51 -24.29
C THR A 189 17.56 10.98 -22.87
N SER A 190 18.66 11.31 -22.21
CA SER A 190 18.82 11.10 -20.76
C SER A 190 18.07 12.19 -20.02
N VAL A 191 17.13 11.82 -19.16
CA VAL A 191 16.29 12.74 -18.39
C VAL A 191 16.39 12.44 -16.89
N ARG A 192 16.01 13.43 -16.05
CA ARG A 192 15.81 13.21 -14.61
C ARG A 192 14.85 12.06 -14.42
N ASN A 193 15.17 11.15 -13.51
CA ASN A 193 14.24 10.10 -13.14
C ASN A 193 13.29 10.59 -12.04
N PRO A 194 11.99 10.79 -12.30
CA PRO A 194 11.06 11.22 -11.28
C PRO A 194 10.74 10.14 -10.23
N LEU A 195 11.16 8.88 -10.46
CA LEU A 195 11.06 7.79 -9.47
C LEU A 195 12.21 7.78 -8.46
N TYR A 196 13.27 8.57 -8.71
CA TYR A 196 14.45 8.59 -7.85
C TYR A 196 14.19 9.29 -6.52
N ARG A 197 13.56 10.47 -6.57
CA ARG A 197 13.15 11.28 -5.41
C ARG A 197 12.21 12.40 -5.86
N TYR A 198 11.44 12.93 -4.92
CA TYR A 198 10.71 14.20 -5.08
C TYR A 198 11.45 15.33 -4.36
N THR A 199 11.52 16.52 -4.96
CA THR A 199 12.12 17.71 -4.33
C THR A 199 10.99 18.57 -3.79
N TYR A 200 11.04 18.90 -2.50
CA TYR A 200 10.00 19.69 -1.86
C TYR A 200 10.05 21.15 -2.33
N PRO A 201 8.91 21.80 -2.59
CA PRO A 201 8.87 23.22 -2.90
C PRO A 201 9.47 24.06 -1.76
N GLU A 202 10.16 25.15 -2.10
CA GLU A 202 10.76 26.06 -1.12
C GLU A 202 9.67 26.75 -0.29
N SER A 203 8.61 27.26 -0.94
CA SER A 203 7.42 27.87 -0.32
C SER A 203 6.78 27.00 0.77
N ALA A 204 6.64 25.70 0.53
CA ALA A 204 6.13 24.75 1.51
C ALA A 204 7.06 24.61 2.73
N GLN A 205 8.38 24.60 2.50
CA GLN A 205 9.37 24.51 3.57
C GLN A 205 9.49 25.81 4.38
N GLU A 206 9.16 26.95 3.78
CA GLU A 206 9.08 28.27 4.39
C GLU A 206 7.75 28.54 5.11
N GLY A 207 6.80 27.61 5.01
CA GLY A 207 5.55 27.62 5.77
C GLY A 207 4.36 28.27 5.07
N GLU A 208 4.42 28.50 3.75
CA GLU A 208 3.30 29.10 3.00
C GLU A 208 2.04 28.24 3.04
N PHE A 209 2.19 26.92 3.25
CA PHE A 209 1.08 25.96 3.36
C PHE A 209 0.83 25.48 4.81
N GLY A 210 1.40 26.16 5.81
CA GLY A 210 1.33 25.75 7.21
C GLY A 210 2.49 24.83 7.63
N ASN A 211 2.29 24.04 8.69
CA ASN A 211 3.34 23.15 9.19
C ASN A 211 3.63 22.04 8.17
N PHE A 212 4.92 21.88 7.84
CA PHE A 212 5.38 20.92 6.86
C PHE A 212 6.74 20.33 7.26
N ASP A 213 6.77 19.01 7.41
CA ASP A 213 7.93 18.26 7.90
C ASP A 213 8.96 17.97 6.79
N GLY A 214 8.54 18.01 5.51
CA GLY A 214 9.41 17.74 4.38
C GLY A 214 10.58 18.73 4.30
N LYS A 215 11.79 18.22 4.02
CA LYS A 215 13.01 19.03 3.89
C LYS A 215 13.85 18.58 2.69
N ASP A 216 14.20 19.54 1.84
CA ASP A 216 14.94 19.38 0.59
C ASP A 216 14.27 18.43 -0.41
N HIS A 217 14.35 17.12 -0.16
CA HIS A 217 13.82 16.06 -0.99
C HIS A 217 13.52 14.81 -0.16
N THR A 218 12.70 13.92 -0.69
CA THR A 218 12.41 12.62 -0.08
C THR A 218 13.67 11.78 0.07
N LYS A 219 13.91 11.20 1.26
CA LYS A 219 15.11 10.43 1.58
C LYS A 219 14.84 8.94 1.58
N ARG A 220 15.86 8.15 1.24
CA ARG A 220 15.87 6.69 1.34
C ARG A 220 17.23 6.22 1.84
N CYS A 221 17.24 5.48 2.95
CA CYS A 221 18.43 4.82 3.46
C CYS A 221 19.66 5.75 3.58
N VAL A 222 19.47 6.93 4.16
CA VAL A 222 20.49 8.00 4.26
C VAL A 222 21.27 7.99 5.58
N ASP A 223 20.88 7.15 6.54
CA ASP A 223 21.59 7.05 7.82
C ASP A 223 22.98 6.43 7.63
N ALA A 224 23.87 6.71 8.59
CA ALA A 224 25.24 6.24 8.54
C ALA A 224 25.33 4.70 8.37
N GLY A 225 26.03 4.26 7.32
CA GLY A 225 26.23 2.84 7.01
C GLY A 225 25.12 2.22 6.16
N GLN A 226 24.08 2.98 5.79
CA GLN A 226 23.05 2.53 4.86
C GLN A 226 23.37 2.97 3.42
N SER A 227 22.87 2.20 2.45
CA SER A 227 22.90 2.53 1.03
C SER A 227 21.61 2.08 0.35
N TYR A 228 21.09 2.91 -0.55
CA TYR A 228 19.97 2.56 -1.40
C TYR A 228 20.47 2.06 -2.76
N PRO A 229 20.01 0.89 -3.27
CA PRO A 229 18.90 0.08 -2.75
C PRO A 229 19.31 -1.07 -1.80
N GLU A 230 20.59 -1.32 -1.55
CA GLU A 230 21.05 -2.54 -0.88
C GLU A 230 20.48 -2.72 0.54
N SER A 231 20.48 -1.65 1.33
CA SER A 231 19.92 -1.67 2.69
C SER A 231 18.42 -1.89 2.69
N ALA A 232 17.68 -1.24 1.79
CA ALA A 232 16.23 -1.43 1.65
C ALA A 232 15.91 -2.89 1.29
N ASN A 233 16.60 -3.45 0.30
CA ASN A 233 16.44 -4.84 -0.14
C ASN A 233 16.78 -5.82 0.99
N SER A 234 17.84 -5.56 1.76
CA SER A 234 18.20 -6.41 2.91
C SER A 234 17.14 -6.40 4.00
N VAL A 235 16.51 -5.24 4.28
CA VAL A 235 15.44 -5.14 5.28
C VAL A 235 14.18 -5.84 4.78
N LEU A 236 13.75 -5.57 3.55
CA LEU A 236 12.53 -6.15 2.96
C LEU A 236 12.59 -7.67 2.85
N ALA A 237 13.77 -8.24 2.55
CA ALA A 237 13.98 -9.69 2.50
C ALA A 237 13.68 -10.38 3.85
N GLY A 238 13.79 -9.66 4.97
CA GLY A 238 13.53 -10.16 6.32
C GLY A 238 12.04 -10.26 6.69
N PHE A 239 11.14 -9.54 6.00
CA PHE A 239 9.73 -9.42 6.42
C PHE A 239 8.83 -10.58 5.98
N ASN A 240 9.32 -11.47 5.11
CA ASN A 240 8.57 -12.63 4.65
C ASN A 240 7.22 -12.25 3.98
N LEU A 241 7.21 -11.13 3.25
CA LEU A 241 6.02 -10.52 2.64
C LEU A 241 5.21 -11.52 1.80
N LYS A 242 5.90 -12.36 1.02
CA LYS A 242 5.28 -13.40 0.17
C LYS A 242 4.33 -14.32 0.93
N GLU A 243 4.80 -14.87 2.06
CA GLU A 243 4.03 -15.82 2.86
C GLU A 243 2.85 -15.12 3.53
N LYS A 244 3.08 -13.91 4.07
CA LYS A 244 2.01 -13.09 4.67
C LYS A 244 0.90 -12.78 3.68
N VAL A 245 1.25 -12.29 2.48
CA VAL A 245 0.28 -12.00 1.41
C VAL A 245 -0.47 -13.25 0.97
N TYR A 246 0.22 -14.39 0.81
CA TYR A 246 -0.44 -15.65 0.48
C TYR A 246 -1.45 -16.05 1.56
N ASN A 247 -1.09 -15.88 2.84
CA ASN A 247 -1.96 -16.19 3.97
C ASN A 247 -3.22 -15.34 4.02
N VAL A 248 -3.15 -14.05 3.68
CA VAL A 248 -4.36 -13.20 3.56
C VAL A 248 -5.32 -13.78 2.53
N PHE A 249 -4.83 -14.18 1.35
CA PHE A 249 -5.68 -14.77 0.30
C PHE A 249 -6.39 -16.06 0.74
N ILE A 250 -5.77 -16.88 1.59
CA ILE A 250 -6.32 -18.18 1.99
C ILE A 250 -7.11 -18.13 3.31
N LYS A 251 -6.86 -17.15 4.19
CA LYS A 251 -7.41 -17.12 5.55
C LYS A 251 -8.43 -16.02 5.80
N ALA A 252 -8.28 -14.84 5.22
CA ALA A 252 -9.22 -13.75 5.48
C ALA A 252 -10.60 -14.10 4.89
N THR A 253 -11.65 -13.94 5.70
CA THR A 253 -13.00 -14.44 5.38
C THR A 253 -13.99 -13.35 4.98
N SER A 254 -13.68 -12.09 5.28
CA SER A 254 -14.48 -10.91 4.97
C SER A 254 -13.60 -9.74 4.53
N PHE A 255 -14.22 -8.74 3.89
CA PHE A 255 -13.51 -7.56 3.38
C PHE A 255 -12.83 -6.75 4.49
N ASP A 256 -13.52 -6.54 5.60
CA ASP A 256 -13.05 -5.79 6.77
C ASP A 256 -11.87 -6.47 7.47
N GLU A 257 -11.90 -7.81 7.60
CA GLU A 257 -10.77 -8.60 8.11
C GLU A 257 -9.55 -8.48 7.18
N MET A 258 -9.75 -8.55 5.86
CA MET A 258 -8.67 -8.53 4.87
C MET A 258 -8.00 -7.16 4.74
N VAL A 259 -8.76 -6.08 4.86
CA VAL A 259 -8.30 -4.75 4.46
C VAL A 259 -7.51 -4.03 5.55
N SER A 260 -7.76 -4.31 6.84
CA SER A 260 -7.21 -3.50 7.92
C SER A 260 -6.74 -4.31 9.14
N ALA A 261 -5.70 -3.78 9.78
CA ALA A 261 -5.20 -4.22 11.09
C ALA A 261 -6.10 -3.81 12.28
N GLN A 262 -7.24 -3.14 12.04
CA GLN A 262 -8.20 -2.82 13.12
C GLN A 262 -8.93 -4.05 13.67
N LEU A 263 -9.00 -5.13 12.88
CA LEU A 263 -9.66 -6.38 13.25
C LEU A 263 -8.66 -7.53 13.34
N ALA A 264 -8.99 -8.50 14.19
CA ALA A 264 -8.20 -9.71 14.34
C ALA A 264 -8.28 -10.56 13.07
N GLY A 265 -7.13 -10.92 12.51
CA GLY A 265 -7.04 -11.75 11.31
C GLY A 265 -5.87 -11.33 10.42
N PRO A 266 -5.56 -12.11 9.37
CA PRO A 266 -4.57 -11.72 8.38
C PRO A 266 -5.14 -10.66 7.45
N ASN A 267 -4.40 -9.55 7.31
CA ASN A 267 -4.78 -8.40 6.48
C ASN A 267 -3.61 -7.94 5.60
N PHE A 268 -3.91 -7.18 4.54
CA PHE A 268 -2.87 -6.58 3.68
C PHE A 268 -2.21 -5.34 4.29
N GLU A 269 -2.84 -4.67 5.27
CA GLU A 269 -2.29 -3.48 5.94
C GLU A 269 -1.00 -3.79 6.73
N GLY A 270 -0.87 -4.99 7.29
CA GLY A 270 0.35 -5.42 7.99
C GLY A 270 1.59 -5.45 7.09
N PRO A 271 1.62 -6.26 6.01
CA PRO A 271 2.68 -6.23 5.01
C PRO A 271 2.87 -4.86 4.33
N HIS A 272 1.79 -4.09 4.14
CA HIS A 272 1.87 -2.70 3.68
C HIS A 272 2.73 -1.85 4.61
N GLY A 273 2.48 -1.88 5.92
CA GLY A 273 3.27 -1.16 6.91
C GLY A 273 4.74 -1.59 6.93
N GLU A 274 5.03 -2.87 6.69
CA GLU A 274 6.40 -3.36 6.57
C GLU A 274 7.14 -2.80 5.35
N VAL A 275 6.46 -2.64 4.21
CA VAL A 275 7.05 -2.01 3.03
C VAL A 275 7.31 -0.51 3.27
N HIS A 276 6.38 0.19 3.92
CA HIS A 276 6.55 1.58 4.34
C HIS A 276 7.82 1.79 5.20
N VAL A 277 8.10 0.86 6.12
CA VAL A 277 9.35 0.88 6.91
C VAL A 277 10.56 0.49 6.06
N GLY A 278 10.50 -0.63 5.35
CA GLY A 278 11.67 -1.27 4.75
C GLY A 278 12.18 -0.57 3.49
N ALA A 279 11.29 -0.10 2.63
CA ALA A 279 11.66 0.35 1.28
C ALA A 279 12.44 1.67 1.26
N ALA A 280 12.39 2.44 2.35
CA ALA A 280 13.20 3.65 2.54
C ALA A 280 14.09 3.60 3.79
N CYS A 281 14.23 2.44 4.44
CA CYS A 281 14.97 2.27 5.70
C CYS A 281 14.51 3.21 6.84
N GLY A 282 13.19 3.39 7.01
CA GLY A 282 12.62 4.23 8.07
C GLY A 282 12.70 5.75 7.82
N GLN A 283 12.94 6.17 6.57
CA GLN A 283 12.93 7.58 6.16
C GLN A 283 11.52 7.99 5.66
N ASP A 284 11.39 9.01 4.79
CA ASP A 284 10.13 9.68 4.44
C ASP A 284 8.95 8.77 4.08
N LEU A 285 9.19 7.58 3.51
CA LEU A 285 8.11 6.64 3.19
C LEU A 285 7.33 6.16 4.43
N VAL A 286 7.91 6.15 5.63
CA VAL A 286 7.25 5.59 6.82
C VAL A 286 6.28 6.53 7.53
N TYR A 287 6.47 7.85 7.36
CA TYR A 287 5.72 8.86 8.09
C TYR A 287 4.49 9.25 7.29
N LEU A 288 3.29 9.09 7.87
CA LEU A 288 2.04 9.41 7.17
C LEU A 288 1.97 10.88 6.72
N SER A 289 2.68 11.79 7.39
CA SER A 289 2.78 13.19 7.00
C SER A 289 3.46 13.40 5.65
N THR A 290 4.43 12.57 5.27
CA THR A 290 5.29 12.81 4.10
C THR A 290 5.36 11.64 3.11
N SER A 291 4.82 10.47 3.45
CA SER A 291 4.98 9.25 2.67
C SER A 291 4.49 9.35 1.23
N ALA A 292 3.41 10.08 0.98
CA ALA A 292 2.85 10.21 -0.38
C ALA A 292 3.68 11.08 -1.33
N PHE A 293 4.63 11.87 -0.81
CA PHE A 293 5.58 12.58 -1.67
C PHE A 293 6.65 11.65 -2.24
N GLU A 294 6.88 10.50 -1.60
CA GLU A 294 7.85 9.50 -2.02
C GLU A 294 7.34 8.76 -3.29
N PRO A 295 8.03 8.78 -4.44
CA PRO A 295 7.51 8.15 -5.65
C PRO A 295 7.20 6.64 -5.57
N LEU A 296 7.85 5.87 -4.68
CA LEU A 296 7.52 4.46 -4.43
C LEU A 296 6.15 4.30 -3.79
N PHE A 297 5.61 5.32 -3.10
CA PHE A 297 4.28 5.29 -2.49
C PHE A 297 3.23 4.86 -3.51
N TRP A 298 3.23 5.48 -4.68
CA TRP A 298 2.23 5.23 -5.73
C TRP A 298 2.34 3.81 -6.31
N LEU A 299 3.57 3.33 -6.52
CA LEU A 299 3.83 1.96 -6.98
C LEU A 299 3.43 0.92 -5.92
N HIS A 300 3.72 1.23 -4.66
CA HIS A 300 3.40 0.41 -3.51
C HIS A 300 1.89 0.27 -3.32
N HIS A 301 1.15 1.39 -3.31
CA HIS A 301 -0.29 1.42 -3.13
C HIS A 301 -1.04 0.86 -4.33
N ALA A 302 -0.53 1.01 -5.57
CA ALA A 302 -1.07 0.30 -6.72
C ALA A 302 -0.97 -1.23 -6.57
N ASN A 303 0.08 -1.75 -5.92
CA ASN A 303 0.14 -3.18 -5.61
C ASN A 303 -0.82 -3.58 -4.47
N VAL A 304 -0.98 -2.75 -3.43
CA VAL A 304 -1.99 -3.00 -2.38
C VAL A 304 -3.39 -3.08 -2.98
N ASP A 305 -3.73 -2.15 -3.87
CA ASP A 305 -4.99 -2.15 -4.61
C ASP A 305 -5.16 -3.43 -5.48
N ARG A 306 -4.09 -3.85 -6.15
CA ARG A 306 -4.05 -5.12 -6.90
C ARG A 306 -4.34 -6.33 -6.01
N LEU A 307 -3.72 -6.39 -4.82
CA LEU A 307 -3.95 -7.48 -3.87
C LEU A 307 -5.39 -7.51 -3.37
N ILE A 308 -5.99 -6.34 -3.09
CA ILE A 308 -7.41 -6.21 -2.74
C ILE A 308 -8.30 -6.69 -3.89
N ALA A 309 -8.04 -6.26 -5.13
CA ALA A 309 -8.79 -6.69 -6.31
C ALA A 309 -8.70 -8.22 -6.53
N TYR A 310 -7.52 -8.81 -6.34
CA TYR A 310 -7.35 -10.26 -6.38
C TYR A 310 -8.16 -10.95 -5.29
N TRP A 311 -8.17 -10.43 -4.06
CA TRP A 311 -8.95 -11.01 -2.96
C TRP A 311 -10.45 -10.94 -3.27
N GLN A 312 -10.95 -9.79 -3.74
CA GLN A 312 -12.34 -9.63 -4.15
C GLN A 312 -12.74 -10.61 -5.26
N ALA A 313 -11.85 -10.87 -6.23
CA ALA A 313 -12.09 -11.86 -7.29
C ALA A 313 -12.08 -13.31 -6.76
N LEU A 314 -11.21 -13.63 -5.81
CA LEU A 314 -11.12 -14.96 -5.20
C LEU A 314 -12.30 -15.29 -4.28
N HIS A 315 -12.81 -14.26 -3.60
CA HIS A 315 -13.86 -14.35 -2.59
C HIS A 315 -15.11 -13.58 -3.03
N TYR A 316 -15.43 -13.57 -4.33
CA TYR A 316 -16.52 -12.77 -4.89
C TYR A 316 -17.88 -13.06 -4.22
N GLU A 317 -18.06 -14.25 -3.63
CA GLU A 317 -19.25 -14.62 -2.88
C GLU A 317 -19.40 -13.84 -1.55
N ASN A 318 -18.28 -13.40 -0.97
CA ASN A 318 -18.18 -12.72 0.33
C ASN A 318 -17.52 -11.32 0.21
N ALA A 319 -17.31 -10.82 -1.01
CA ALA A 319 -16.56 -9.59 -1.26
C ALA A 319 -17.37 -8.31 -1.00
N THR A 320 -18.67 -8.43 -0.71
CA THR A 320 -19.51 -7.32 -0.29
C THR A 320 -18.96 -6.70 1.00
N MET A 321 -18.91 -5.39 1.04
CA MET A 321 -18.33 -4.66 2.16
C MET A 321 -19.38 -4.53 3.27
N HIS A 322 -19.07 -5.06 4.46
CA HIS A 322 -19.94 -4.99 5.62
C HIS A 322 -19.11 -4.55 6.83
N PHE A 323 -19.03 -3.25 7.07
CA PHE A 323 -18.35 -2.72 8.24
C PHE A 323 -19.13 -1.56 8.87
N SER A 324 -19.00 -1.43 10.19
CA SER A 324 -19.47 -0.27 10.93
C SER A 324 -18.55 -0.08 12.12
N TYR A 325 -17.84 1.04 12.15
CA TYR A 325 -16.84 1.30 13.18
C TYR A 325 -16.73 2.80 13.48
N PRO A 326 -16.37 3.19 14.71
CA PRO A 326 -16.05 4.58 15.01
C PRO A 326 -14.70 4.95 14.37
N SER A 327 -14.71 5.97 13.51
CA SER A 327 -13.50 6.50 12.87
C SER A 327 -12.54 7.10 13.88
N ASP A 328 -11.24 6.97 13.61
CA ASP A 328 -10.25 7.86 14.20
C ASP A 328 -10.41 9.27 13.65
N GLU A 329 -9.70 10.22 14.27
CA GLU A 329 -9.69 11.61 13.85
C GLU A 329 -8.88 11.76 12.55
N LEU A 330 -9.54 12.16 11.46
CA LEU A 330 -8.95 12.47 10.14
C LEU A 330 -9.23 13.92 9.78
N PHE A 331 -8.57 14.46 8.74
CA PHE A 331 -8.73 15.85 8.31
C PHE A 331 -10.21 16.26 8.12
N ALA A 332 -11.00 15.41 7.46
CA ALA A 332 -12.40 15.68 7.14
C ALA A 332 -13.40 14.73 7.85
N THR A 333 -12.93 13.94 8.82
CA THR A 333 -13.77 12.99 9.56
C THR A 333 -13.49 13.13 11.06
N PRO A 334 -14.43 13.72 11.84
CA PRO A 334 -14.28 13.82 13.29
C PRO A 334 -14.16 12.45 13.96
N ARG A 335 -13.43 12.40 15.09
CA ARG A 335 -13.31 11.19 15.90
C ARG A 335 -14.69 10.68 16.33
N GLY A 336 -14.88 9.37 16.24
CA GLY A 336 -16.10 8.70 16.68
C GLY A 336 -17.25 8.77 15.67
N THR A 337 -17.08 9.44 14.53
CA THR A 337 -18.01 9.33 13.40
C THR A 337 -18.10 7.87 12.97
N ILE A 338 -19.31 7.32 12.93
CA ILE A 338 -19.52 5.94 12.50
C ILE A 338 -19.31 5.85 10.99
N SER A 339 -18.28 5.11 10.58
CA SER A 339 -17.95 4.85 9.19
C SER A 339 -18.57 3.53 8.73
N THR A 340 -19.16 3.57 7.54
CA THR A 340 -19.81 2.45 6.82
C THR A 340 -19.38 2.48 5.35
N PRO A 341 -19.69 1.45 4.54
CA PRO A 341 -19.37 1.45 3.10
C PRO A 341 -19.92 2.67 2.33
N GLU A 342 -21.02 3.26 2.80
CA GLU A 342 -21.67 4.44 2.23
C GLU A 342 -21.12 5.77 2.75
N SER A 343 -20.17 5.73 3.69
CA SER A 343 -19.56 6.94 4.22
C SER A 343 -18.72 7.66 3.15
N PRO A 344 -18.77 9.00 3.07
CA PRO A 344 -17.94 9.79 2.16
C PRO A 344 -16.44 9.53 2.36
N MET A 345 -15.74 9.26 1.27
CA MET A 345 -14.28 9.15 1.20
C MET A 345 -13.68 10.49 0.80
N TRP A 346 -13.70 11.46 1.72
CA TRP A 346 -13.14 12.78 1.48
C TRP A 346 -11.64 12.73 1.10
N PRO A 347 -11.14 13.65 0.26
CA PRO A 347 -11.85 14.75 -0.40
C PRO A 347 -12.47 14.34 -1.76
N PHE A 348 -12.65 13.05 -2.02
CA PHE A 348 -12.90 12.59 -3.37
C PHE A 348 -14.35 12.83 -3.80
N ILE A 349 -14.56 13.77 -4.72
CA ILE A 349 -15.86 14.07 -5.33
C ILE A 349 -15.92 13.43 -6.71
N GLY A 350 -16.96 12.64 -6.96
CA GLY A 350 -17.23 11.98 -8.23
C GLY A 350 -18.20 12.76 -9.12
N HIS A 351 -19.10 12.03 -9.78
CA HIS A 351 -20.10 12.63 -10.67
C HIS A 351 -21.22 13.33 -9.89
N ASN A 352 -21.79 14.41 -10.47
CA ASN A 352 -22.88 15.21 -9.88
C ASN A 352 -22.57 15.74 -8.46
N ASP A 353 -21.31 16.09 -8.23
CA ASP A 353 -20.82 16.65 -6.95
C ASP A 353 -21.07 15.74 -5.73
N GLN A 354 -21.19 14.43 -5.96
CA GLN A 354 -21.35 13.45 -4.89
C GLN A 354 -20.00 12.91 -4.42
N PRO A 355 -19.77 12.77 -3.11
CA PRO A 355 -18.55 12.15 -2.61
C PRO A 355 -18.49 10.68 -3.04
N LEU A 356 -17.28 10.20 -3.31
CA LEU A 356 -17.02 8.78 -3.49
C LEU A 356 -17.27 8.04 -2.17
N THR A 357 -17.71 6.80 -2.27
CA THR A 357 -17.92 5.88 -1.15
C THR A 357 -17.20 4.56 -1.45
N SER A 358 -17.09 3.68 -0.45
CA SER A 358 -16.49 2.36 -0.67
C SER A 358 -17.28 1.56 -1.73
N GLU A 359 -18.61 1.66 -1.69
CA GLU A 359 -19.50 1.06 -2.69
C GLU A 359 -19.21 1.56 -4.11
N SER A 360 -18.89 2.85 -4.29
CA SER A 360 -18.60 3.42 -5.61
C SER A 360 -17.30 2.90 -6.24
N VAL A 361 -16.35 2.42 -5.42
CA VAL A 361 -15.01 1.95 -5.87
C VAL A 361 -14.84 0.43 -5.78
N THR A 362 -15.92 -0.32 -5.54
CA THR A 362 -15.88 -1.78 -5.42
C THR A 362 -15.39 -2.45 -6.70
N HIS A 363 -15.87 -1.99 -7.87
CA HIS A 363 -15.58 -2.60 -9.17
C HIS A 363 -14.52 -1.79 -9.93
N ILE A 364 -13.28 -2.28 -9.96
CA ILE A 364 -12.14 -1.56 -10.56
C ILE A 364 -12.35 -1.20 -12.04
N GLY A 365 -13.10 -2.01 -12.80
CA GLY A 365 -13.39 -1.75 -14.20
C GLY A 365 -14.17 -0.46 -14.43
N ASP A 366 -15.04 -0.08 -13.49
CA ASP A 366 -15.82 1.17 -13.54
C ASP A 366 -14.94 2.41 -13.41
N TRP A 367 -13.69 2.24 -12.98
CA TRP A 367 -12.67 3.28 -12.82
C TRP A 367 -11.63 3.28 -13.94
N GLY A 368 -11.90 2.51 -15.01
CA GLY A 368 -11.12 2.54 -16.23
C GLY A 368 -9.83 1.73 -16.18
N TYR A 369 -9.65 0.83 -15.22
CA TYR A 369 -8.48 -0.04 -15.16
C TYR A 369 -8.81 -1.47 -14.69
N THR A 370 -7.87 -2.39 -14.93
CA THR A 370 -7.88 -3.74 -14.37
C THR A 370 -6.44 -4.20 -14.05
N TYR A 371 -6.31 -5.43 -13.56
CA TYR A 371 -5.03 -6.13 -13.40
C TYR A 371 -5.10 -7.49 -14.10
N ALA A 372 -4.07 -7.89 -14.83
CA ALA A 372 -3.99 -9.27 -15.31
C ALA A 372 -4.02 -10.25 -14.10
N PRO A 373 -4.72 -11.39 -14.16
CA PRO A 373 -5.49 -11.92 -15.29
C PRO A 373 -6.98 -11.54 -15.27
N ILE A 374 -7.43 -10.57 -14.46
CA ILE A 374 -8.85 -10.19 -14.36
C ILE A 374 -9.33 -9.59 -15.69
N GLN A 375 -10.23 -10.32 -16.36
CA GLN A 375 -10.89 -9.88 -17.60
C GLN A 375 -12.41 -9.93 -17.42
N ALA A 376 -12.92 -9.13 -16.49
CA ALA A 376 -14.33 -9.13 -16.06
C ALA A 376 -15.34 -8.86 -17.19
N TRP A 377 -14.90 -8.31 -18.31
CA TRP A 377 -15.72 -8.07 -19.51
C TRP A 377 -16.02 -9.34 -20.33
N MET A 378 -15.27 -10.41 -20.15
CA MET A 378 -15.43 -11.65 -20.91
C MET A 378 -15.43 -12.93 -20.05
N GLU A 379 -15.10 -12.83 -18.77
CA GLU A 379 -15.06 -13.96 -17.84
C GLU A 379 -16.21 -13.85 -16.81
N SER A 380 -16.86 -14.98 -16.52
CA SER A 380 -17.74 -15.09 -15.36
C SER A 380 -16.96 -14.97 -14.05
N PRO A 381 -17.61 -14.60 -12.91
CA PRO A 381 -16.92 -14.54 -11.61
C PRO A 381 -16.17 -15.84 -11.23
N GLY A 382 -16.71 -17.00 -11.60
CA GLY A 382 -16.06 -18.29 -11.39
C GLY A 382 -14.80 -18.50 -12.25
N GLU A 383 -14.83 -18.06 -13.52
CA GLU A 383 -13.66 -18.10 -14.42
C GLU A 383 -12.56 -17.16 -13.94
N THR A 384 -12.94 -15.93 -13.55
CA THR A 384 -12.04 -14.95 -12.93
C THR A 384 -11.40 -15.51 -11.67
N LYS A 385 -12.19 -16.11 -10.76
CA LYS A 385 -11.69 -16.78 -9.54
C LYS A 385 -10.68 -17.87 -9.86
N MET A 386 -10.93 -18.69 -10.88
CA MET A 386 -9.97 -19.71 -11.33
C MET A 386 -8.70 -19.10 -11.92
N ALA A 387 -8.81 -18.02 -12.70
CA ALA A 387 -7.67 -17.32 -13.29
C ALA A 387 -6.79 -16.67 -12.23
N VAL A 388 -7.40 -15.95 -11.29
CA VAL A 388 -6.71 -15.32 -10.16
C VAL A 388 -6.12 -16.38 -9.22
N SER A 389 -6.81 -17.50 -8.97
CA SER A 389 -6.26 -18.62 -8.19
C SER A 389 -4.96 -19.16 -8.81
N ARG A 390 -4.91 -19.27 -10.15
CA ARG A 390 -3.67 -19.67 -10.84
C ARG A 390 -2.56 -18.65 -10.66
N ALA A 391 -2.87 -17.36 -10.77
CA ALA A 391 -1.89 -16.28 -10.60
C ALA A 391 -1.34 -16.28 -9.17
N VAL A 392 -2.21 -16.22 -8.15
CA VAL A 392 -1.85 -16.21 -6.73
C VAL A 392 -1.03 -17.43 -6.35
N ASN A 393 -1.44 -18.64 -6.76
CA ASN A 393 -0.67 -19.86 -6.49
C ASN A 393 0.72 -19.84 -7.14
N ARG A 394 0.87 -19.26 -8.34
CA ARG A 394 2.16 -19.18 -9.04
C ARG A 394 3.09 -18.13 -8.43
N LEU A 395 2.54 -16.97 -8.08
CA LEU A 395 3.31 -15.83 -7.58
C LEU A 395 3.72 -16.02 -6.11
N TYR A 396 2.77 -16.47 -5.29
CA TYR A 396 2.90 -16.42 -3.83
C TYR A 396 2.80 -17.79 -3.15
N GLY A 397 2.32 -18.82 -3.86
CA GLY A 397 2.18 -20.16 -3.32
C GLY A 397 3.53 -20.80 -2.95
N PRO A 398 3.58 -21.66 -1.92
CA PRO A 398 4.81 -22.34 -1.51
C PRO A 398 5.43 -23.17 -2.64
N LYS A 399 6.76 -23.16 -2.76
CA LYS A 399 7.48 -23.91 -3.80
C LYS A 399 7.15 -25.41 -3.76
N GLU A 400 7.03 -25.99 -2.57
CA GLU A 400 6.69 -27.41 -2.41
C GLU A 400 5.29 -27.73 -2.96
N GLN A 401 4.35 -26.78 -2.86
CA GLN A 401 3.01 -26.94 -3.42
C GLN A 401 3.06 -26.96 -4.95
N LEU A 402 3.79 -26.01 -5.56
CA LEU A 402 3.96 -25.95 -7.01
C LEU A 402 4.62 -27.23 -7.57
N GLU A 403 5.66 -27.74 -6.91
CA GLU A 403 6.31 -28.99 -7.30
C GLU A 403 5.41 -30.22 -7.11
N ALA A 404 4.58 -30.25 -6.07
CA ALA A 404 3.58 -31.30 -5.89
C ALA A 404 2.54 -31.30 -7.02
N LEU A 405 2.04 -30.13 -7.40
CA LEU A 405 1.08 -29.97 -8.51
C LEU A 405 1.65 -30.41 -9.86
N LYS A 406 2.91 -30.07 -10.15
CA LYS A 406 3.62 -30.56 -11.36
C LYS A 406 3.69 -32.09 -11.39
N ASN A 407 3.99 -32.71 -10.25
CA ASN A 407 4.10 -34.17 -10.14
C ASN A 407 2.74 -34.89 -10.27
N LEU A 408 1.66 -34.31 -9.72
CA LEU A 408 0.30 -34.83 -9.88
C LEU A 408 -0.10 -34.88 -11.35
N LYS A 409 0.13 -33.78 -12.09
CA LYS A 409 -0.16 -33.69 -13.53
C LYS A 409 0.58 -34.77 -14.33
N ARG A 410 1.82 -35.10 -13.95
CA ARG A 410 2.63 -36.16 -14.60
C ARG A 410 2.12 -37.57 -14.32
N ARG A 411 1.61 -37.85 -13.12
CA ARG A 411 1.31 -39.22 -12.66
C ARG A 411 -0.10 -39.73 -12.99
N ARG A 412 -1.05 -38.89 -13.43
CA ARG A 412 -2.46 -39.26 -13.72
C ARG A 412 -3.12 -40.13 -12.62
N ARG A 413 -2.71 -39.97 -11.36
CA ARG A 413 -3.28 -40.71 -10.22
C ARG A 413 -4.44 -39.95 -9.60
N ALA A 414 -5.36 -40.66 -8.95
CA ALA A 414 -6.34 -40.04 -8.05
C ALA A 414 -5.59 -39.20 -7.01
N ALA A 415 -5.82 -37.89 -7.03
CA ALA A 415 -5.10 -36.95 -6.20
C ALA A 415 -5.71 -36.97 -4.80
N THR A 416 -4.89 -37.28 -3.79
CA THR A 416 -5.26 -37.11 -2.38
C THR A 416 -4.36 -36.03 -1.81
N SER A 417 -4.96 -35.01 -1.20
CA SER A 417 -4.24 -33.98 -0.46
C SER A 417 -4.12 -34.41 0.99
N THR A 418 -2.88 -34.48 1.48
CA THR A 418 -2.63 -34.71 2.90
C THR A 418 -2.60 -33.35 3.60
N PRO A 419 -3.47 -33.11 4.61
CA PRO A 419 -3.43 -31.89 5.39
C PRO A 419 -2.05 -31.69 6.04
N ARG A 420 -1.60 -30.45 6.12
CA ARG A 420 -0.37 -30.05 6.81
C ARG A 420 -0.74 -29.03 7.89
N THR A 421 -0.32 -29.27 9.12
CA THR A 421 -0.52 -28.29 10.18
C THR A 421 0.49 -27.16 10.04
N GLU A 422 0.00 -25.93 9.93
CA GLU A 422 0.79 -24.70 9.98
C GLU A 422 0.50 -23.92 11.26
N TYR A 423 1.43 -23.06 11.66
CA TYR A 423 1.40 -22.34 12.94
C TYR A 423 1.57 -20.85 12.73
N PHE A 424 0.77 -20.06 13.44
CA PHE A 424 0.74 -18.60 13.35
C PHE A 424 0.75 -18.00 14.74
N ALA A 425 1.49 -16.92 14.94
CA ALA A 425 1.37 -16.08 16.12
C ALA A 425 0.46 -14.89 15.78
N LYS A 426 -0.65 -14.76 16.51
CA LYS A 426 -1.60 -13.66 16.42
C LYS A 426 -1.27 -12.65 17.52
N ILE A 427 -1.12 -11.39 17.14
CA ILE A 427 -0.70 -10.30 18.03
C ILE A 427 -1.87 -9.32 18.17
N GLU A 428 -2.16 -8.89 19.39
CA GLU A 428 -3.05 -7.77 19.72
C GLU A 428 -2.25 -6.77 20.55
N VAL A 429 -2.35 -5.47 20.25
CA VAL A 429 -1.74 -4.41 21.07
C VAL A 429 -2.51 -3.09 20.94
N GLU A 430 -2.58 -2.32 22.03
CA GLU A 430 -3.11 -0.95 22.05
C GLU A 430 -2.03 0.04 21.63
N ARG A 431 -2.32 0.82 20.58
CA ARG A 431 -1.38 1.78 20.01
C ARG A 431 -1.02 2.91 20.97
N ALA A 432 -1.93 3.30 21.87
CA ALA A 432 -1.71 4.36 22.85
C ALA A 432 -0.61 4.04 23.89
N GLU A 433 -0.23 2.77 24.02
CA GLU A 433 0.84 2.30 24.93
C GLU A 433 2.22 2.31 24.26
N LEU A 434 2.29 2.66 22.97
CA LEU A 434 3.50 2.54 22.16
C LEU A 434 4.02 3.92 21.73
N GLU A 435 5.34 4.06 21.72
CA GLU A 435 6.01 5.13 20.99
C GLU A 435 6.13 4.71 19.51
N LEU A 436 5.24 5.23 18.68
CA LEU A 436 5.14 4.92 17.26
C LEU A 436 6.03 5.84 16.41
N PRO A 437 6.51 5.38 15.24
CA PRO A 437 6.36 4.05 14.67
C PRO A 437 7.26 3.02 15.36
N CYS A 438 6.79 1.77 15.46
CA CYS A 438 7.55 0.67 16.04
C CYS A 438 7.21 -0.69 15.43
N GLN A 439 8.00 -1.71 15.75
CA GLN A 439 7.78 -3.10 15.35
C GLN A 439 7.70 -4.00 16.58
N VAL A 440 6.65 -4.81 16.66
CA VAL A 440 6.59 -5.96 17.57
C VAL A 440 7.26 -7.14 16.86
N GLN A 441 8.42 -7.55 17.34
CA GLN A 441 9.22 -8.63 16.77
C GLN A 441 9.11 -9.87 17.65
N LEU A 442 8.81 -11.00 17.03
CA LEU A 442 8.77 -12.30 17.72
C LEU A 442 10.02 -13.09 17.41
N PHE A 443 10.57 -13.75 18.43
CA PHE A 443 11.70 -14.66 18.31
C PHE A 443 11.32 -16.03 18.87
N LEU A 444 11.90 -17.09 18.29
CA LEU A 444 11.81 -18.44 18.81
C LEU A 444 13.22 -19.02 18.92
N ASN A 445 13.67 -19.30 20.14
CA ASN A 445 15.04 -19.77 20.42
C ASN A 445 16.10 -18.90 19.74
N ASP A 446 16.08 -17.60 20.02
CA ASP A 446 16.96 -16.57 19.45
C ASP A 446 16.80 -16.25 17.95
N HIS A 447 16.06 -17.05 17.19
CA HIS A 447 15.80 -16.80 15.77
C HIS A 447 14.59 -15.89 15.57
N LEU A 448 14.73 -14.84 14.73
CA LEU A 448 13.61 -13.96 14.38
C LEU A 448 12.53 -14.76 13.64
N ALA A 449 11.33 -14.79 14.20
CA ALA A 449 10.15 -15.38 13.57
C ALA A 449 9.52 -14.42 12.56
N GLY A 450 9.47 -13.13 12.91
CA GLY A 450 8.98 -12.06 12.05
C GLY A 450 8.63 -10.82 12.87
N SER A 451 8.04 -9.84 12.18
CA SER A 451 7.59 -8.57 12.77
C SER A 451 6.13 -8.29 12.48
N PHE A 452 5.52 -7.48 13.34
CA PHE A 452 4.30 -6.72 13.09
C PHE A 452 4.63 -5.24 13.22
N THR A 453 4.45 -4.49 12.13
CA THR A 453 4.78 -3.06 12.08
C THR A 453 3.57 -2.20 12.43
N LEU A 454 3.76 -1.22 13.30
CA LEU A 454 2.79 -0.18 13.61
C LEU A 454 3.35 1.16 13.13
N LEU A 455 2.69 1.75 12.13
CA LEU A 455 3.01 3.08 11.61
C LEU A 455 2.73 4.19 12.64
N ASP A 456 3.15 5.42 12.37
CA ASP A 456 3.11 6.55 13.30
C ASP A 456 1.70 7.05 13.65
N MET A 457 0.74 6.89 12.73
CA MET A 457 -0.68 7.19 12.93
C MET A 457 -1.58 6.02 12.47
N PRO A 458 -2.79 5.86 13.04
CA PRO A 458 -3.32 6.59 14.21
C PRO A 458 -2.51 6.29 15.48
N ARG A 459 -2.61 7.13 16.52
CA ARG A 459 -1.84 6.95 17.78
C ARG A 459 -2.56 6.12 18.85
N ARG A 460 -3.76 5.63 18.56
CA ARG A 460 -4.65 4.95 19.51
C ARG A 460 -5.47 3.90 18.79
N GLY A 461 -6.13 3.05 19.57
CA GLY A 461 -6.93 1.94 19.09
C GLY A 461 -6.11 0.66 19.04
N LYS A 462 -6.82 -0.47 19.04
CA LYS A 462 -6.18 -1.77 18.91
C LYS A 462 -5.70 -1.98 17.48
N SER A 463 -4.55 -2.64 17.38
CA SER A 463 -4.02 -3.18 16.14
C SER A 463 -3.76 -4.67 16.30
N TYR A 464 -4.02 -5.41 15.22
CA TYR A 464 -3.84 -6.84 15.15
C TYR A 464 -2.87 -7.21 14.03
N GLY A 465 -2.01 -8.19 14.30
CA GLY A 465 -1.04 -8.71 13.34
C GLY A 465 -0.96 -10.22 13.40
N GLU A 466 -0.47 -10.82 12.32
CA GLU A 466 -0.24 -12.26 12.24
C GLU A 466 1.16 -12.56 11.69
N ILE A 467 1.91 -13.42 12.37
CA ILE A 467 3.26 -13.83 11.99
C ILE A 467 3.27 -15.34 11.73
N PRO A 468 3.54 -15.78 10.49
CA PRO A 468 3.72 -17.20 10.18
C PRO A 468 4.98 -17.75 10.87
N LEU A 469 4.83 -18.86 11.59
CA LEU A 469 5.93 -19.46 12.37
C LEU A 469 6.66 -20.58 11.62
N LYS A 470 6.26 -20.90 10.39
CA LYS A 470 6.80 -22.03 9.62
C LYS A 470 8.32 -21.98 9.50
N LYS A 471 8.88 -20.85 9.02
CA LYS A 471 10.33 -20.69 8.79
C LYS A 471 11.14 -20.85 10.09
N VAL A 472 10.68 -20.24 11.17
CA VAL A 472 11.40 -20.29 12.46
C VAL A 472 11.31 -21.66 13.11
N LEU A 473 10.19 -22.37 12.95
CA LEU A 473 10.03 -23.75 13.41
C LEU A 473 10.90 -24.72 12.61
N GLU A 474 11.05 -24.51 11.31
CA GLU A 474 11.99 -25.27 10.49
C GLU A 474 13.45 -25.02 10.93
N ALA A 475 13.83 -23.77 11.20
CA ALA A 475 15.14 -23.42 11.75
C ALA A 475 15.39 -24.05 13.13
N ALA A 476 14.35 -24.13 13.97
CA ALA A 476 14.38 -24.80 15.27
C ALA A 476 14.32 -26.34 15.18
N GLY A 477 14.40 -26.93 13.98
CA GLY A 477 14.41 -28.39 13.79
C GLY A 477 13.06 -29.07 14.06
N LYS A 478 11.95 -28.32 14.04
CA LYS A 478 10.59 -28.84 14.34
C LYS A 478 9.82 -29.29 13.11
N ARG A 479 10.46 -29.35 11.95
CA ARG A 479 9.85 -29.88 10.72
C ARG A 479 9.39 -31.33 10.91
N GLY A 480 8.11 -31.59 10.70
CA GLY A 480 7.53 -32.94 10.84
C GLY A 480 7.36 -33.43 12.29
N SER A 481 7.58 -32.56 13.29
CA SER A 481 7.33 -32.87 14.69
C SER A 481 5.83 -33.00 15.00
N THR A 482 5.49 -33.66 16.10
CA THR A 482 4.09 -33.73 16.59
C THR A 482 3.60 -32.35 17.01
N ARG A 483 2.28 -32.12 16.99
CA ARG A 483 1.71 -30.84 17.45
C ARG A 483 2.11 -30.50 18.88
N GLN A 484 2.17 -31.50 19.75
CA GLN A 484 2.62 -31.32 21.13
C GLN A 484 4.07 -30.82 21.18
N ALA A 485 4.99 -31.47 20.45
CA ALA A 485 6.39 -31.07 20.45
C ALA A 485 6.65 -29.68 19.84
N VAL A 486 5.78 -29.23 18.91
CA VAL A 486 5.78 -27.86 18.40
C VAL A 486 5.24 -26.89 19.45
N ALA A 487 4.11 -27.22 20.08
CA ALA A 487 3.53 -26.41 21.15
C ALA A 487 4.50 -26.20 22.31
N ASP A 488 5.15 -27.27 22.78
CA ASP A 488 6.15 -27.21 23.85
C ASP A 488 7.36 -26.33 23.45
N CYS A 489 7.77 -26.38 22.18
CA CYS A 489 8.85 -25.53 21.66
C CYS A 489 8.48 -24.05 21.69
N ILE A 490 7.25 -23.73 21.27
CA ILE A 490 6.78 -22.34 21.24
C ILE A 490 6.62 -21.82 22.67
N GLU A 491 5.97 -22.59 23.55
CA GLU A 491 5.72 -22.19 24.94
C GLU A 491 7.01 -21.95 25.74
N SER A 492 8.06 -22.72 25.46
CA SER A 492 9.34 -22.58 26.17
C SER A 492 10.28 -21.52 25.59
N GLY A 493 10.10 -21.13 24.32
CA GLY A 493 11.10 -20.36 23.58
C GLY A 493 10.60 -19.09 22.89
N LEU A 494 9.31 -18.76 22.99
CA LEU A 494 8.75 -17.55 22.36
C LEU A 494 9.11 -16.30 23.15
N GLU A 495 9.81 -15.39 22.50
CA GLU A 495 10.23 -14.11 23.05
C GLU A 495 9.75 -12.95 22.20
N VAL A 496 9.62 -11.78 22.81
CA VAL A 496 9.18 -10.54 22.14
C VAL A 496 10.21 -9.44 22.34
N VAL A 497 10.37 -8.62 21.31
CA VAL A 497 11.03 -7.30 21.38
C VAL A 497 10.12 -6.28 20.71
N ILE A 498 9.85 -5.16 21.39
CA ILE A 498 9.21 -4.01 20.76
C ILE A 498 10.32 -3.03 20.40
N LYS A 499 10.56 -2.84 19.10
CA LYS A 499 11.69 -2.06 18.57
C LYS A 499 11.20 -0.82 17.85
N LYS A 500 11.74 0.34 18.20
CA LYS A 500 11.53 1.61 17.49
C LYS A 500 12.44 1.70 16.27
N LEU A 501 12.12 2.59 15.33
CA LEU A 501 12.94 2.77 14.12
C LEU A 501 14.34 3.32 14.42
N ASP A 502 14.53 4.06 15.51
CA ASP A 502 15.83 4.54 15.99
C ASP A 502 16.70 3.42 16.62
N GLY A 503 16.21 2.18 16.63
CA GLY A 503 16.90 1.01 17.18
C GLY A 503 16.67 0.78 18.67
N LYS A 504 16.10 1.73 19.42
CA LYS A 504 15.78 1.55 20.84
C LYS A 504 14.61 0.60 21.03
N THR A 505 14.53 0.01 22.22
CA THR A 505 13.47 -0.93 22.58
C THR A 505 12.50 -0.36 23.61
N ILE A 506 11.23 -0.72 23.51
CA ILE A 506 10.19 -0.43 24.50
C ILE A 506 10.08 -1.65 25.43
N LYS A 507 9.97 -1.43 26.74
CA LYS A 507 9.81 -2.52 27.70
C LYS A 507 8.40 -3.10 27.59
N ILE A 508 8.30 -4.42 27.55
CA ILE A 508 7.00 -5.10 27.44
C ILE A 508 6.12 -4.83 28.66
N ASP A 509 6.71 -4.67 29.84
CA ASP A 509 5.96 -4.34 31.08
C ASP A 509 5.22 -2.98 30.99
N ASP A 510 5.67 -2.09 30.09
CA ASP A 510 5.01 -0.80 29.83
C ASP A 510 3.86 -0.93 28.81
N VAL A 511 3.64 -2.13 28.23
CA VAL A 511 2.63 -2.43 27.20
C VAL A 511 1.72 -3.58 27.63
N PRO A 512 0.91 -3.40 28.70
CA PRO A 512 0.07 -4.45 29.27
C PRO A 512 -1.02 -4.98 28.32
N SER A 513 -1.35 -4.24 27.25
CA SER A 513 -2.29 -4.69 26.23
C SER A 513 -1.73 -5.76 25.28
N LEU A 514 -0.39 -5.91 25.21
CA LEU A 514 0.25 -6.85 24.29
C LEU A 514 -0.16 -8.28 24.63
N LYS A 515 -0.81 -8.94 23.66
CA LYS A 515 -1.16 -10.36 23.74
C LYS A 515 -0.63 -11.09 22.53
N VAL A 516 -0.16 -12.31 22.76
CA VAL A 516 0.20 -13.24 21.70
C VAL A 516 -0.57 -14.54 21.89
N GLU A 517 -1.28 -14.93 20.85
CA GLU A 517 -1.91 -16.24 20.75
C GLU A 517 -1.25 -17.05 19.65
N VAL A 518 -1.19 -18.36 19.82
CA VAL A 518 -0.66 -19.28 18.81
C VAL A 518 -1.81 -20.09 18.24
N GLU A 519 -1.97 -19.99 16.93
CA GLU A 519 -2.90 -20.79 16.15
C GLU A 519 -2.16 -21.97 15.50
N ASP A 520 -2.72 -23.17 15.61
CA ASP A 520 -2.40 -24.30 14.73
C ASP A 520 -3.60 -24.61 13.82
N VAL A 521 -3.38 -24.61 12.51
CA VAL A 521 -4.42 -24.84 11.49
C VAL A 521 -3.97 -25.86 10.47
N ASP A 522 -4.86 -26.78 10.13
CA ASP A 522 -4.61 -27.70 9.02
C ASP A 522 -4.84 -27.00 7.68
N ILE A 523 -3.82 -26.95 6.84
CA ILE A 523 -3.91 -26.50 5.45
C ILE A 523 -3.96 -27.73 4.56
N ILE A 524 -5.03 -27.84 3.77
CA ILE A 524 -5.24 -28.89 2.79
C ILE A 524 -4.75 -28.35 1.44
N PRO A 525 -3.62 -28.87 0.91
CA PRO A 525 -3.07 -28.37 -0.35
C PRO A 525 -4.07 -28.51 -1.51
N PRO A 526 -4.06 -27.58 -2.48
CA PRO A 526 -4.93 -27.65 -3.64
C PRO A 526 -4.52 -28.81 -4.54
N LEU A 527 -5.47 -29.35 -5.32
CA LEU A 527 -5.24 -30.43 -6.28
C LEU A 527 -4.94 -29.88 -7.68
N SER A 528 -5.20 -28.59 -7.91
CA SER A 528 -4.86 -27.87 -9.14
C SER A 528 -4.42 -26.43 -8.86
N LEU A 529 -3.85 -25.74 -9.86
CA LEU A 529 -3.57 -24.31 -9.73
C LEU A 529 -4.85 -23.45 -9.73
N ASN A 530 -6.00 -24.00 -10.10
CA ASN A 530 -7.25 -23.25 -10.26
C ASN A 530 -8.02 -23.07 -8.95
N GLU A 531 -7.50 -23.59 -7.84
CA GLU A 531 -8.12 -23.50 -6.52
C GLU A 531 -7.07 -23.13 -5.47
N LEU A 532 -7.49 -22.42 -4.44
CA LEU A 532 -6.65 -22.14 -3.27
C LEU A 532 -6.63 -23.35 -2.32
N PRO A 533 -5.62 -23.46 -1.45
CA PRO A 533 -5.66 -24.37 -0.31
C PRO A 533 -6.94 -24.20 0.51
N LYS A 534 -7.42 -25.29 1.09
CA LYS A 534 -8.58 -25.25 2.02
C LYS A 534 -8.10 -25.31 3.45
N LEU A 535 -8.74 -24.53 4.32
CA LEU A 535 -8.49 -24.59 5.75
C LEU A 535 -9.30 -25.73 6.38
N GLY A 536 -8.64 -26.48 7.25
CA GLY A 536 -9.22 -27.52 8.09
C GLY A 536 -9.49 -27.00 9.50
N LYS A 537 -9.28 -27.85 10.51
CA LYS A 537 -9.51 -27.47 11.91
C LYS A 537 -8.43 -26.50 12.37
N SER A 538 -8.85 -25.35 12.89
CA SER A 538 -8.00 -24.40 13.61
C SER A 538 -8.14 -24.58 15.12
N ARG A 539 -7.06 -24.32 15.86
CA ARG A 539 -7.00 -24.28 17.33
C ARG A 539 -6.15 -23.12 17.75
N THR A 540 -6.65 -22.30 18.67
CA THR A 540 -5.92 -21.18 19.24
C THR A 540 -5.65 -21.42 20.71
N ARG A 541 -4.48 -21.01 21.17
CA ARG A 541 -4.09 -21.02 22.59
C ARG A 541 -3.33 -19.73 22.92
N PRO A 542 -3.54 -19.12 24.11
CA PRO A 542 -2.64 -18.09 24.60
C PRO A 542 -1.20 -18.61 24.64
N ALA A 543 -0.24 -17.77 24.32
CA ALA A 543 1.18 -18.09 24.44
C ALA A 543 1.81 -17.26 25.56
N THR A 544 2.58 -17.90 26.43
CA THR A 544 3.41 -17.17 27.39
C THR A 544 4.58 -16.55 26.65
N THR A 545 4.65 -15.21 26.62
CA THR A 545 5.78 -14.50 26.02
C THR A 545 6.73 -13.97 27.09
N ARG A 546 8.02 -13.91 26.75
CA ARG A 546 9.05 -13.32 27.60
C ARG A 546 9.74 -12.17 26.87
N ALA A 547 10.23 -11.19 27.63
CA ALA A 547 11.10 -10.17 27.06
C ALA A 547 12.43 -10.82 26.64
N LYS A 548 12.81 -10.64 25.37
CA LYS A 548 14.14 -11.05 24.91
C LYS A 548 15.19 -10.12 25.52
N GLN A 549 16.28 -10.69 26.05
CA GLN A 549 17.43 -9.88 26.45
C GLN A 549 18.18 -9.42 25.20
N VAL A 550 18.07 -8.14 24.86
CA VAL A 550 18.82 -7.53 23.75
C VAL A 550 20.17 -7.08 24.31
N ALA A 551 21.29 -7.59 23.75
CA ALA A 551 22.61 -7.09 24.09
C ALA A 551 22.73 -5.62 23.66
N HIS A 552 23.09 -4.75 24.60
CA HIS A 552 23.24 -3.30 24.40
C HIS A 552 24.36 -2.94 23.43
#